data_AF-A0A662T1V2-F1
#
_entry.id   AF-A0A662T1V2-F1
#
_cell.length_a   1.000
_cell.length_b   1.000
_cell.length_c   1.000
_cell.angle_alpha   90.00
_cell.angle_beta   90.00
_cell.angle_gamma   90.00
#
_symmetry.space_group_name_H-M   'P 1'
#
loop_
_entity.id
_entity.type
_entity.pdbx_description
1 polymer ?
#
loop_
_entity_poly.entity_id
_entity_poly.type
_entity_poly.pdbx_seq_one_letter_code
_entity_poly.pdbx_strand_id
1 'polypeptide(L)'
;MASRRWLILVLVLVVVSPLFGVIGAEIVGYHEPLDLAVERACEKLGIEPPDVSYWSGLLPDYTVPGLNDVVGYIISGLVGVAILLIPYAVVRRRK
;
A
#
# COMPACT_ATOMS: atom_id res chain seq x y z
N MET A 1 -2.86 -19.30 -19.84
CA MET A 1 -4.07 -18.53 -20.22
C MET A 1 -4.61 -17.88 -18.96
N ALA A 2 -4.76 -16.56 -18.93
CA ALA A 2 -5.53 -15.93 -17.86
C ALA A 2 -7.00 -16.29 -18.05
N SER A 3 -7.49 -17.30 -17.32
CA SER A 3 -8.90 -17.66 -17.36
C SER A 3 -9.72 -16.60 -16.63
N ARG A 4 -11.03 -16.51 -16.94
CA ARG A 4 -11.93 -15.59 -16.24
C ARG A 4 -11.89 -15.80 -14.71
N ARG A 5 -11.72 -17.06 -14.27
CA ARG A 5 -11.57 -17.42 -12.86
C ARG A 5 -10.30 -16.84 -12.24
N TRP A 6 -9.18 -16.86 -12.96
CA TRP A 6 -7.92 -16.23 -12.51
C TRP A 6 -8.03 -14.72 -12.37
N LEU A 7 -8.68 -14.04 -13.33
CA LEU A 7 -8.89 -12.59 -13.25
C LEU A 7 -9.79 -12.20 -12.06
N ILE A 8 -10.84 -12.98 -11.81
CA ILE A 8 -11.70 -12.80 -10.63
C ILE A 8 -10.89 -13.00 -9.35
N LEU A 9 -10.04 -14.03 -9.29
CA LEU A 9 -9.19 -14.27 -8.13
C LEU A 9 -8.24 -13.09 -7.86
N VAL A 10 -7.59 -12.57 -8.90
CA VAL A 10 -6.70 -11.40 -8.78
C VAL A 10 -7.48 -10.19 -8.26
N LEU A 11 -8.67 -9.92 -8.80
CA LEU A 11 -9.51 -8.82 -8.35
C LEU A 11 -9.91 -8.97 -6.87
N VAL A 12 -10.32 -10.18 -6.46
CA VAL A 12 -10.65 -10.48 -5.06
C VAL A 12 -9.44 -10.25 -4.17
N LEU A 13 -8.25 -10.72 -4.57
CA LEU A 13 -7.02 -10.53 -3.80
C LEU A 13 -6.66 -9.05 -3.63
N VAL A 14 -6.81 -8.22 -4.67
CA VAL A 14 -6.56 -6.78 -4.59
C VAL A 14 -7.52 -6.07 -3.63
N VAL A 15 -8.77 -6.51 -3.56
CA VAL A 15 -9.77 -5.91 -2.65
C VAL A 15 -9.59 -6.41 -1.22
N VAL A 16 -9.15 -7.66 -1.04
CA VAL A 16 -8.95 -8.27 0.28
C VAL A 16 -7.61 -7.88 0.90
N SER A 17 -6.56 -7.65 0.11
CA SER A 17 -5.22 -7.34 0.63
C SER A 17 -5.13 -6.13 1.56
N PRO A 18 -5.84 -5.00 1.33
CA PRO A 18 -5.79 -3.85 2.23
C PRO A 18 -6.38 -4.14 3.60
N LEU A 19 -7.28 -5.13 3.72
CA LEU A 19 -7.82 -5.55 5.02
C LEU A 19 -6.71 -6.05 5.95
N PHE A 20 -5.69 -6.70 5.42
CA PHE A 20 -4.53 -7.12 6.21
C PHE A 20 -3.67 -5.94 6.63
N GLY A 21 -3.46 -4.96 5.74
CA GLY A 21 -2.64 -3.78 6.03
C GLY A 21 -3.26 -2.85 7.06
N VAL A 22 -4.59 -2.74 7.09
CA VAL A 22 -5.31 -1.77 7.94
C VAL A 22 -5.83 -2.44 9.21
N ILE A 23 -6.55 -3.56 9.07
CA ILE A 23 -7.20 -4.24 10.21
C ILE A 23 -6.27 -5.31 10.78
N GLY A 24 -5.64 -6.09 9.91
CA GLY A 24 -4.75 -7.17 10.32
C GLY A 24 -3.55 -6.67 11.11
N ALA A 25 -2.97 -5.53 10.71
CA ALA A 25 -1.84 -4.90 11.39
C ALA A 25 -2.17 -4.54 12.84
N GLU A 26 -3.32 -3.93 13.09
CA GLU A 26 -3.78 -3.61 14.46
C GLU A 26 -3.99 -4.87 15.30
N ILE A 27 -4.64 -5.90 14.75
CA ILE A 27 -4.94 -7.15 15.46
C ILE A 27 -3.67 -7.87 15.92
N VAL A 28 -2.63 -7.88 15.09
CA VAL A 28 -1.36 -8.55 15.41
C VAL A 28 -0.39 -7.64 16.17
N GLY A 29 -0.77 -6.39 16.44
CA GLY A 29 0.09 -5.39 17.07
C GLY A 29 1.34 -5.08 16.24
N TYR A 30 1.22 -5.09 14.90
CA TYR A 30 2.32 -4.71 14.03
C TYR A 30 2.64 -3.23 14.23
N HIS A 31 3.92 -2.94 14.45
CA HIS A 31 4.45 -1.59 14.50
C HIS A 31 5.56 -1.50 13.44
N GLU A 32 5.61 -0.38 12.72
CA GLU A 32 6.63 -0.19 11.70
C GLU A 32 8.01 -0.07 12.36
N PRO A 33 9.05 -0.80 11.90
CA PRO A 33 10.37 -0.76 12.51
C PRO A 33 11.00 0.63 12.56
N LEU A 34 10.66 1.48 11.57
CA LEU A 34 11.16 2.85 11.49
C LEU A 34 10.53 3.72 12.58
N ASP A 35 9.22 3.63 12.79
CA ASP A 35 8.52 4.36 13.85
C ASP A 35 9.07 4.02 15.23
N LEU A 36 9.24 2.72 15.50
CA LEU A 36 9.84 2.26 16.76
C LEU A 36 11.27 2.77 16.96
N ALA A 37 12.05 2.88 15.87
CA ALA A 37 13.41 3.39 15.95
C ALA A 37 13.41 4.90 16.26
N VAL A 38 12.50 5.65 15.65
CA VAL A 38 12.32 7.09 15.89
C VAL A 38 11.83 7.35 17.30
N GLU A 39 10.77 6.68 17.74
CA GLU A 39 10.24 6.80 19.11
C GLU A 39 11.33 6.54 20.16
N ARG A 40 12.11 5.47 20.01
CA ARG A 40 13.20 5.12 20.94
C ARG A 40 14.36 6.12 20.88
N ALA A 41 14.64 6.70 19.72
CA ALA A 41 15.66 7.74 19.59
C ALA A 41 15.22 9.03 20.28
N CYS A 42 13.96 9.42 20.08
CA CYS A 42 13.34 10.58 20.73
C CYS A 42 13.27 10.42 22.25
N GLU A 43 12.88 9.25 22.75
CA GLU A 43 12.85 8.92 24.19
C GLU A 43 14.23 9.11 24.83
N LYS A 44 15.30 8.63 24.18
CA LYS A 44 16.68 8.81 24.66
C LYS A 44 17.15 10.26 24.68
N LEU A 45 16.63 11.08 23.77
CA LEU A 45 16.95 12.49 23.64
C LEU A 45 16.04 13.36 24.51
N GLY A 46 14.99 12.80 25.12
CA GLY A 46 14.00 13.53 25.91
C GLY A 46 13.15 14.50 25.07
N ILE A 47 12.98 14.20 23.78
CA ILE A 47 12.17 15.00 22.85
C ILE A 47 10.93 14.20 22.43
N GLU A 48 9.86 14.89 22.09
CA GLU A 48 8.68 14.24 21.51
C GLU A 48 8.97 13.80 20.06
N PRO A 49 8.47 12.63 19.64
CA PRO A 49 8.55 12.23 18.25
C PRO A 49 7.77 13.23 17.37
N PRO A 50 8.31 13.59 16.20
CA PRO A 50 7.62 14.50 15.30
C PRO A 50 6.31 13.88 14.80
N ASP A 51 5.19 14.60 14.91
CA ASP A 51 3.91 14.26 14.29
C ASP A 51 3.91 14.39 12.75
N VAL A 52 5.04 14.84 12.18
CA VAL A 52 5.16 15.16 10.76
C VAL A 52 5.73 14.00 9.97
N SER A 53 5.09 13.80 8.82
CA SER A 53 5.52 12.98 7.69
C SER A 53 7.03 12.96 7.51
N TYR A 54 7.63 11.76 7.41
CA TYR A 54 9.06 11.58 7.22
C TYR A 54 9.53 12.09 5.85
N TRP A 55 8.62 12.15 4.88
CA TRP A 55 8.89 12.64 3.54
C TRP A 55 7.94 13.79 3.16
N SER A 56 8.46 14.99 2.96
CA SER A 56 7.67 16.18 2.61
C SER A 56 7.64 16.51 1.10
N GLY A 57 7.91 15.52 0.24
CA GLY A 57 8.02 15.73 -1.20
C GLY A 57 6.66 15.92 -1.90
N LEU A 58 6.65 15.69 -3.22
CA LEU A 58 5.44 15.87 -4.05
C LEU A 58 4.26 14.96 -3.61
N LEU A 59 4.55 13.82 -2.99
CA LEU A 59 3.60 12.93 -2.34
C LEU A 59 4.12 12.62 -0.94
N PRO A 60 3.66 13.33 0.11
CA PRO A 60 4.15 13.10 1.46
C PRO A 60 3.86 11.68 1.94
N ASP A 61 4.87 10.96 2.43
CA ASP A 61 4.83 9.53 2.76
C ASP A 61 4.10 8.63 1.74
N TYR A 62 4.23 8.97 0.44
CA TYR A 62 3.56 8.25 -0.65
C TYR A 62 2.02 8.27 -0.56
N THR A 63 1.47 9.21 0.20
CA THR A 63 0.04 9.47 0.30
C THR A 63 -0.41 10.51 -0.72
N VAL A 64 -1.72 10.52 -1.02
CA VAL A 64 -2.35 11.52 -1.86
C VAL A 64 -3.22 12.40 -0.97
N PRO A 65 -3.00 13.73 -0.94
CA PRO A 65 -3.80 14.63 -0.11
C PRO A 65 -5.30 14.51 -0.40
N GLY A 66 -6.10 14.32 0.64
CA GLY A 66 -7.56 14.16 0.55
C GLY A 66 -8.05 12.77 0.14
N LEU A 67 -7.16 11.80 -0.06
CA LEU A 67 -7.50 10.41 -0.31
C LEU A 67 -7.35 9.58 0.96
N ASN A 68 -8.32 8.73 1.26
CA ASN A 68 -8.24 7.77 2.36
C ASN A 68 -7.22 6.66 2.05
N ASP A 69 -6.40 6.28 3.03
CA ASP A 69 -5.31 5.30 2.84
C ASP A 69 -5.80 3.94 2.34
N VAL A 70 -6.92 3.44 2.87
CA VAL A 70 -7.51 2.17 2.43
C VAL A 70 -7.87 2.22 0.95
N VAL A 71 -8.48 3.32 0.52
CA VAL A 71 -8.83 3.55 -0.89
C VAL A 71 -7.56 3.71 -1.73
N GLY A 72 -6.55 4.42 -1.23
CA GLY A 72 -5.24 4.56 -1.85
C GLY A 72 -4.55 3.22 -2.10
N TYR A 73 -4.59 2.30 -1.14
CA TYR A 73 -4.05 0.95 -1.29
C TYR A 73 -4.79 0.13 -2.34
N ILE A 74 -6.13 0.19 -2.40
CA ILE A 74 -6.91 -0.49 -3.44
C ILE A 74 -6.55 0.05 -4.82
N ILE A 75 -6.50 1.38 -4.98
CA ILE A 75 -6.17 2.03 -6.25
C ILE A 75 -4.76 1.63 -6.68
N SER A 76 -3.79 1.67 -5.76
CA SER A 76 -2.40 1.29 -6.04
C SER A 76 -2.29 -0.17 -6.46
N GLY A 77 -3.03 -1.07 -5.81
CA GLY A 77 -3.12 -2.49 -6.19
C GLY A 77 -3.71 -2.67 -7.59
N LEU A 78 -4.79 -1.96 -7.94
CA LEU A 78 -5.39 -1.99 -9.27
C LEU A 78 -4.43 -1.46 -10.34
N VAL A 79 -3.70 -0.37 -10.05
CA VAL A 79 -2.69 0.21 -10.95
C VAL A 79 -1.56 -0.79 -11.19
N GLY A 80 -1.03 -1.42 -10.14
CA GLY A 80 0.00 -2.45 -10.26
C GLY A 80 -0.45 -3.64 -11.12
N VAL A 81 -1.67 -4.13 -10.90
CA VAL A 81 -2.26 -5.20 -11.73
C VAL A 81 -2.43 -4.75 -13.18
N ALA A 82 -2.91 -3.52 -13.41
CA ALA A 82 -3.08 -2.97 -14.76
C ALA A 82 -1.75 -2.87 -15.52
N ILE A 83 -0.69 -2.40 -14.88
CA ILE A 83 0.66 -2.30 -15.47
C ILE A 83 1.16 -3.65 -15.97
N LEU A 84 0.82 -4.76 -15.29
CA LEU A 84 1.21 -6.10 -15.71
C LEU A 84 0.29 -6.69 -16.79
N LEU A 85 -1.03 -6.55 -16.61
CA LEU A 85 -2.02 -7.22 -17.47
C LEU A 85 -2.26 -6.50 -18.79
N ILE A 86 -2.17 -5.17 -18.85
CA ILE A 86 -2.41 -4.40 -20.08
C ILE A 86 -1.36 -4.78 -21.15
N PRO A 87 -0.04 -4.73 -20.90
CA PRO A 87 0.96 -5.13 -21.90
C PRO A 87 0.80 -6.58 -22.33
N TYR A 88 0.52 -7.48 -21.38
CA TYR A 88 0.24 -8.89 -21.68
C TYR A 88 -0.94 -9.04 -22.65
N ALA A 89 -2.05 -8.33 -22.41
CA ALA A 89 -3.23 -8.36 -23.27
C ALA A 89 -2.95 -7.77 -24.66
N VAL A 90 -2.18 -6.67 -24.73
CA VAL A 90 -1.80 -6.02 -26.00
C VAL A 90 -0.93 -6.94 -26.85
N VAL A 91 0.09 -7.56 -26.28
CA VAL A 91 0.97 -8.50 -27.01
C VAL A 91 0.18 -9.71 -27.49
N ARG A 92 -0.72 -10.25 -26.65
CA ARG A 92 -1.56 -11.39 -27.02
C ARG A 92 -2.51 -11.07 -28.17
N ARG A 93 -3.07 -9.85 -28.27
CA ARG A 93 -3.97 -9.46 -29.37
C ARG A 93 -3.26 -9.33 -30.72
N ARG A 94 -1.93 -9.20 -30.74
CA ARG A 94 -1.13 -9.06 -31.97
C ARG A 94 -0.57 -10.39 -32.51
N LYS A 95 -0.72 -11.47 -31.75
CA LYS A 95 -0.39 -12.84 -32.17
C LYS A 95 -1.67 -13.60 -32.50
#